data_AF-A0A7X3PLC6-F1
#
_entry.id   AF-A0A7X3PLC6-F1
#
_cell.length_a   1.000
_cell.length_b   1.000
_cell.length_c   1.000
_cell.angle_alpha   90.00
_cell.angle_beta   90.00
_cell.angle_gamma   90.00
#
_symmetry.space_group_name_H-M   'P 1'
#
loop_
_entity.id
_entity.type
_entity.pdbx_description
1 polymer ?
#
loop_
_entity_poly.entity_id
_entity_poly.type
_entity_poly.pdbx_seq_one_letter_code
_entity_poly.pdbx_strand_id
1 'polypeptide(L)' 'MRLRHAEVFHAVYSSGSITAAARVLNVTQPSVSKVLAHAEQVLGYALF' A
#
# COMPACT_ATOMS: atom_id res chain seq x y z
N MET A 1 9.87 3.30 8.35
CA MET A 1 8.69 2.43 8.09
C MET A 1 7.74 2.44 9.28
N ARG A 2 6.42 2.30 9.06
CA ARG A 2 5.35 2.24 10.10
C ARG A 2 4.42 1.05 9.82
N LEU A 3 3.68 0.55 10.82
CA LEU A 3 2.74 -0.58 10.67
C LEU A 3 1.79 -0.43 9.47
N ARG A 4 1.25 0.79 9.27
CA ARG A 4 0.37 1.11 8.13
C ARG A 4 0.98 0.81 6.75
N HIS A 5 2.29 0.94 6.59
CA HIS A 5 2.95 0.62 5.32
C HIS A 5 2.97 -0.89 5.08
N ALA A 6 3.20 -1.68 6.13
CA ALA A 6 3.17 -3.14 6.05
C ALA A 6 1.74 -3.66 5.78
N GLU A 7 0.72 -3.08 6.41
CA GLU A 7 -0.69 -3.41 6.15
C GLU A 7 -1.09 -3.11 4.69
N VAL A 8 -0.72 -1.92 4.20
CA VAL A 8 -0.99 -1.50 2.82
C VAL A 8 -0.24 -2.39 1.83
N PHE A 9 1.04 -2.65 2.06
CA PHE A 9 1.82 -3.55 1.22
C PHE A 9 1.21 -4.95 1.20
N HIS A 10 0.90 -5.53 2.36
CA HIS A 10 0.30 -6.87 2.46
C HIS A 10 -1.05 -6.93 1.75
N ALA A 11 -1.93 -5.94 1.96
CA ALA A 11 -3.24 -5.90 1.30
C ALA A 11 -3.11 -5.83 -0.23
N VAL A 12 -2.16 -5.05 -0.75
CA VAL A 12 -1.90 -4.94 -2.20
C VAL A 12 -1.29 -6.23 -2.74
N TYR A 13 -0.29 -6.80 -2.04
CA TYR A 13 0.34 -8.06 -2.41
C TYR A 13 -0.68 -9.22 -2.44
N SER A 14 -1.52 -9.34 -1.41
CA SER A 14 -2.51 -10.41 -1.29
C SER A 14 -3.71 -10.25 -2.21
N SER A 15 -4.12 -9.02 -2.53
CA SER A 15 -5.25 -8.77 -3.44
C SER A 15 -4.85 -8.61 -4.91
N GLY A 16 -3.56 -8.42 -5.20
CA GLY A 16 -3.04 -8.16 -6.54
C GLY A 16 -3.52 -6.83 -7.16
N SER A 17 -4.18 -5.96 -6.40
CA SER A 17 -4.75 -4.71 -6.91
C SER A 17 -4.84 -3.63 -5.83
N ILE A 18 -4.37 -2.42 -6.15
CA ILE A 18 -4.49 -1.27 -5.25
C ILE A 18 -5.95 -0.93 -4.94
N THR A 19 -6.84 -1.06 -5.93
CA THR A 19 -8.28 -0.79 -5.75
C THR A 19 -8.93 -1.84 -4.86
N ALA A 20 -8.57 -3.12 -4.99
CA ALA A 20 -9.08 -4.18 -4.13
C ALA A 20 -8.55 -4.03 -2.69
N ALA A 21 -7.26 -3.74 -2.52
CA ALA A 21 -6.65 -3.46 -1.22
C ALA A 21 -7.34 -2.30 -0.50
N ALA A 22 -7.69 -1.23 -1.22
CA ALA A 22 -8.41 -0.10 -0.66
C ALA A 22 -9.77 -0.49 -0.08
N ARG A 23 -10.51 -1.37 -0.78
CA ARG A 23 -11.78 -1.93 -0.28
C ARG A 23 -11.57 -2.79 0.96
N VAL A 24 -10.57 -3.68 0.96
CA VAL A 24 -10.23 -4.54 2.10
C VAL A 24 -9.87 -3.71 3.33
N LEU A 25 -9.11 -2.63 3.15
CA LEU A 25 -8.68 -1.73 4.22
C LEU A 25 -9.70 -0.65 4.57
N ASN A 26 -10.88 -0.65 3.95
CA ASN A 26 -11.93 0.37 4.12
C ASN A 26 -11.41 1.82 3.99
N VAL A 27 -10.59 2.07 2.96
CA VAL A 27 -10.06 3.40 2.64
C VAL A 27 -10.17 3.70 1.15
N THR A 28 -9.83 4.94 0.77
CA THR A 28 -9.79 5.32 -0.64
C THR A 28 -8.53 4.77 -1.33
N GLN A 29 -8.63 4.46 -2.62
CA GLN A 29 -7.51 4.02 -3.44
C GLN A 29 -6.33 5.03 -3.42
N PRO A 30 -6.55 6.36 -3.51
CA PRO A 30 -5.46 7.34 -3.40
C PRO A 30 -4.73 7.29 -2.05
N SER A 31 -5.43 6.99 -0.95
CA SER A 31 -4.80 6.81 0.36
C SER A 31 -3.83 5.62 0.37
N VAL A 32 -4.18 4.52 -0.31
CA VAL A 32 -3.31 3.34 -0.44
C VAL A 32 -2.09 3.68 -1.30
N SER A 33 -2.29 4.30 -2.47
CA SER A 33 -1.19 4.73 -3.35
C SER A 33 -0.21 5.66 -2.65
N LYS A 34 -0.69 6.63 -1.86
CA LYS A 34 0.17 7.55 -1.12
C LYS A 34 1.03 6.83 -0.07
N VAL A 35 0.47 5.84 0.62
CA VAL A 35 1.22 5.06 1.61
C VAL A 35 2.27 4.18 0.92
N LEU A 36 1.94 3.54 -0.21
CA LEU A 36 2.93 2.76 -0.98
C LEU A 36 4.07 3.64 -1.49
N ALA A 37 3.77 4.78 -2.12
CA ALA A 37 4.79 5.69 -2.62
C ALA A 37 5.74 6.14 -1.49
N HIS A 38 5.20 6.44 -0.32
CA HIS A 38 6.03 6.79 0.84
C HIS A 38 6.85 5.58 1.36
N ALA A 39 6.32 4.36 1.27
CA ALA A 39 7.07 3.14 1.60
C ALA A 39 8.26 2.95 0.65
N GLU A 40 8.06 3.09 -0.66
CA GLU A 40 9.10 2.98 -1.70
C GLU A 40 10.17 4.05 -1.54
N GLN A 41 9.77 5.29 -1.24
CA GLN A 41 10.72 6.38 -0.95
C GLN A 41 11.62 6.06 0.25
N VAL A 42 11.07 5.48 1.31
CA VAL A 42 11.84 5.09 2.50
C VAL A 42 12.75 3.89 2.22
N LEU A 43 12.31 2.97 1.36
CA LEU A 43 13.07 1.78 0.98
C LEU A 43 14.15 2.06 -0.08
N GLY A 44 13.98 3.10 -0.89
CA GLY A 44 14.88 3.44 -1.99
C GLY A 44 14.68 2.58 -3.24
N TYR A 45 13.60 1.81 -3.34
CA TYR A 45 13.25 0.99 -4.50
C TYR A 45 11.74 0.80 -4.63
N ALA A 46 11.29 0.47 -5.84
CA ALA A 46 9.88 0.20 -6.14
C ALA A 46 9.45 -1.17 -5.57
N LEU A 47 8.28 -1.22 -4.94
CA LEU A 47 7.70 -2.43 -4.36
C LEU A 47 6.89 -3.23 -5.39
N PHE A 48 6.42 -2.57 -6.46
CA PHE A 48 5.62 -3.12 -7.55
C PHE A 48 6.05 -2.55 -8.91
#